data_AF-A0A6C0J0U9-F1
#
_entry.id   AF-A0A6C0J0U9-F1
#
_cell.length_a   1.000
_cell.length_b   1.000
_cell.length_c   1.000
_cell.angle_alpha   90.00
_cell.angle_beta   90.00
_cell.angle_gamma   90.00
#
_symmetry.space_group_name_H-M   'P 1'
#
loop_
_entity.id
_entity.type
_entity.pdbx_description
1 polymer ?
#
loop_
_entity_poly.entity_id
_entity_poly.type
_entity_poly.pdbx_seq_one_letter_code
_entity_poly.pdbx_strand_id
1 'polypeptide(L)'
;MPVKYDDRRKTFNTTGNFCSWSCMKTYALDKYGCGKGSMITSNMVMMRRRMYEKQALDRVVPAPWRYKLKVFGGDMTIEEFRSNQTVDKNDPKPVNAKIVVDNVIPFVSNTRKMDEIKNSTSNNNSLKLKRTKPLKRNHNNLESALGLIITPKS
;
A
#
# COMPACT_ATOMS: atom_id res chain seq x y z
N MET A 1 13.17 6.94 0.63
CA MET A 1 11.91 7.35 -0.06
C MET A 1 10.94 8.03 0.91
N PRO A 2 10.46 9.25 0.64
CA PRO A 2 9.54 9.97 1.53
C PRO A 2 8.10 9.47 1.37
N VAL A 3 7.63 8.69 2.35
CA VAL A 3 6.28 8.10 2.35
C VAL A 3 5.22 9.12 2.72
N LYS A 4 5.55 9.99 3.67
CA LYS A 4 4.67 11.02 4.20
C LYS A 4 5.48 12.27 4.50
N TYR A 5 4.84 13.43 4.45
CA TYR A 5 5.39 14.68 4.92
C TYR A 5 4.48 15.29 5.99
N ASP A 6 5.07 15.72 7.11
CA ASP A 6 4.39 16.45 8.19
C ASP A 6 4.66 17.94 8.00
N ASP A 7 3.64 18.69 7.59
CA ASP A 7 3.79 20.10 7.27
C ASP A 7 4.04 20.97 8.51
N ARG A 8 3.41 20.63 9.65
CA ARG A 8 3.58 21.38 10.91
C ARG A 8 5.00 21.30 11.43
N ARG A 9 5.63 20.13 11.32
CA ARG A 9 7.00 19.87 11.80
C ARG A 9 8.04 19.98 10.68
N LYS A 10 7.61 20.30 9.46
CA LYS A 10 8.46 20.34 8.25
C LYS A 10 9.36 19.11 8.11
N THR A 11 8.85 17.94 8.46
CA THR A 11 9.64 16.68 8.56
C THR A 11 9.13 15.64 7.57
N PHE A 12 10.06 14.97 6.88
CA PHE A 12 9.75 13.85 6.00
C PHE A 12 9.83 12.52 6.75
N ASN A 13 8.86 11.64 6.53
CA ASN A 13 8.94 10.27 7.00
C ASN A 13 9.46 9.40 5.85
N THR A 14 10.68 8.88 5.98
CA THR A 14 11.40 8.18 4.91
C THR A 14 11.52 6.68 5.18
N THR A 15 11.57 5.88 4.12
CA THR A 15 11.83 4.43 4.18
C THR A 15 12.68 3.98 2.99
N GLY A 16 13.46 2.92 3.18
CA GLY A 16 14.29 2.28 2.17
C GLY A 16 15.48 3.11 1.68
N ASN A 17 16.48 2.41 1.14
CA ASN A 17 17.69 2.99 0.56
C ASN A 17 17.66 2.79 -0.96
N PHE A 18 17.84 3.88 -1.70
CA PHE A 18 17.76 3.89 -3.16
C PHE A 18 18.99 4.58 -3.72
N CYS A 19 19.53 4.07 -4.83
CA CYS A 19 20.71 4.66 -5.47
C CYS A 19 20.42 5.96 -6.24
N SER A 20 19.17 6.23 -6.61
CA SER A 20 18.77 7.46 -7.32
C SER A 20 17.28 7.77 -7.15
N TRP A 21 16.90 9.02 -7.45
CA TRP A 21 15.49 9.44 -7.51
C TRP A 21 14.70 8.64 -8.54
N SER A 22 15.32 8.26 -9.66
CA SER A 22 14.72 7.45 -10.71
C SER A 22 14.34 6.06 -10.20
N CYS A 23 15.25 5.38 -9.48
CA CYS A 23 14.99 4.08 -8.87
C CYS A 23 13.91 4.16 -7.78
N MET A 24 13.95 5.22 -6.99
CA MET A 24 12.94 5.50 -5.98
C MET A 24 11.54 5.66 -6.59
N LYS A 25 11.44 6.42 -7.70
CA LYS A 25 10.19 6.66 -8.42
C LYS A 25 9.60 5.37 -8.98
N THR A 26 10.40 4.57 -9.68
CA THR A 26 9.93 3.29 -10.24
C THR A 26 9.46 2.36 -9.15
N TYR A 27 10.21 2.23 -8.05
CA TYR A 27 9.79 1.42 -6.91
C TYR A 27 8.48 1.90 -6.28
N ALA A 28 8.31 3.21 -6.12
CA ALA A 28 7.09 3.78 -5.54
C ALA A 28 5.85 3.47 -6.40
N LEU A 29 5.99 3.59 -7.72
CA LEU A 29 4.89 3.32 -8.66
C LEU A 29 4.57 1.82 -8.75
N ASP A 30 5.60 0.97 -8.79
CA ASP A 30 5.46 -0.49 -8.88
C ASP A 30 4.82 -1.08 -7.60
N LYS A 31 5.31 -0.69 -6.42
CA LYS A 31 4.86 -1.26 -5.14
C LYS A 31 3.51 -0.73 -4.67
N TYR A 32 3.22 0.54 -4.91
CA TYR A 32 2.05 1.22 -4.32
C TYR A 32 0.99 1.64 -5.34
N GLY A 33 1.22 1.40 -6.63
CA GLY A 33 0.31 1.74 -7.72
C GLY A 33 0.06 3.24 -7.86
N CYS A 34 -0.94 3.61 -8.66
CA CYS A 34 -1.22 5.00 -9.02
C CYS A 34 -1.59 5.87 -7.80
N GLY A 35 -2.43 5.41 -6.89
CA GLY A 35 -2.91 6.24 -5.77
C GLY A 35 -1.81 6.64 -4.79
N LYS A 36 -1.34 5.67 -4.01
CA LYS A 36 -0.30 5.91 -3.00
C LYS A 36 1.08 6.16 -3.63
N GLY A 37 1.39 5.52 -4.75
CA GLY A 37 2.62 5.79 -5.49
C GLY A 37 2.71 7.24 -5.95
N SER A 38 1.64 7.82 -6.52
CA SER A 38 1.64 9.23 -6.93
C SER A 38 1.89 10.18 -5.76
N MET A 39 1.24 9.96 -4.61
CA MET A 39 1.48 10.76 -3.40
C MET A 39 2.95 10.71 -2.95
N ILE A 40 3.55 9.52 -2.96
CA ILE A 40 4.96 9.33 -2.62
C ILE A 40 5.86 10.06 -3.63
N THR A 41 5.56 9.98 -4.92
CA THR A 41 6.33 10.71 -5.94
C THR A 41 6.21 12.23 -5.81
N SER A 42 5.06 12.75 -5.37
CA SER A 42 4.90 14.17 -5.05
C SER A 42 5.73 14.59 -3.85
N ASN A 43 5.72 13.79 -2.77
CA ASN A 43 6.59 14.01 -1.60
C ASN A 43 8.07 13.95 -1.98
N MET A 44 8.45 13.06 -2.90
CA MET A 44 9.81 12.94 -3.43
C MET A 44 10.24 14.20 -4.16
N VAL A 45 9.41 14.72 -5.07
CA VAL A 45 9.71 15.99 -5.77
C VAL A 45 9.81 17.15 -4.78
N MET A 46 8.93 17.22 -3.78
CA MET A 46 9.01 18.24 -2.74
C MET A 46 10.29 18.13 -1.90
N MET A 47 10.70 16.92 -1.52
CA MET A 47 11.95 16.68 -0.79
C MET A 47 13.15 17.12 -1.64
N ARG A 48 13.19 16.72 -2.91
CA ARG A 48 14.24 17.11 -3.87
C ARG A 48 14.33 18.64 -4.03
N ARG A 49 13.19 19.33 -4.12
CA ARG A 49 13.13 20.80 -4.18
C ARG A 49 13.69 21.50 -2.95
N ARG A 50 13.54 20.91 -1.77
CA ARG A 50 14.13 21.46 -0.53
C ARG A 50 15.62 21.18 -0.43
N MET A 51 16.09 20.09 -1.01
CA MET A 51 17.51 19.73 -1.04
C MET A 51 18.30 20.55 -2.06
N TYR A 52 17.76 20.75 -3.27
CA TYR A 52 18.51 21.36 -4.39
C TYR A 52 17.90 22.65 -4.96
N GLU A 53 16.92 23.22 -4.28
CA GLU A 53 16.28 24.50 -4.63
C GLU A 53 15.72 24.54 -6.07
N LYS A 54 15.80 25.70 -6.75
CA LYS A 54 15.15 25.96 -8.04
C LYS A 54 15.63 25.01 -9.16
N GLN A 55 16.82 24.40 -9.05
CA GLN A 55 17.31 23.42 -10.04
C GLN A 55 16.58 22.06 -9.97
N ALA A 56 15.82 21.76 -8.92
CA ALA A 56 15.04 20.53 -8.79
C ALA A 56 13.66 20.57 -9.48
N LEU A 57 13.41 21.55 -10.35
CA LEU A 57 12.16 21.66 -11.10
C LEU A 57 12.00 20.57 -12.17
N ASP A 58 13.09 19.96 -12.61
CA ASP A 58 13.06 18.94 -13.66
C ASP A 58 12.28 17.70 -13.23
N ARG A 59 11.54 17.15 -14.20
CA ARG A 59 10.80 15.91 -14.02
C ARG A 59 11.78 14.77 -13.73
N VAL A 60 11.59 14.08 -12.60
CA VAL A 60 12.31 12.83 -12.33
C VAL A 60 11.83 11.75 -13.29
N VAL A 61 12.72 11.25 -14.13
CA VAL A 61 12.44 10.15 -15.07
C VAL A 61 12.49 8.84 -14.29
N PRO A 62 11.47 7.96 -14.39
CA PRO A 62 11.51 6.65 -13.74
C PRO A 62 12.63 5.80 -14.34
N ALA A 63 13.36 5.08 -13.49
CA ALA A 63 14.33 4.09 -13.96
C ALA A 63 13.61 2.90 -14.64
N PRO A 64 14.29 2.16 -15.52
CA PRO A 64 13.79 0.88 -16.00
C PRO A 64 13.50 -0.08 -14.83
N TRP A 65 12.69 -1.11 -15.07
CA TRP A 65 12.39 -2.10 -14.04
C TRP A 65 13.65 -2.92 -13.71
N ARG A 66 13.86 -3.27 -12.43
CA ARG A 66 15.13 -3.87 -11.97
C ARG A 66 15.50 -5.16 -12.69
N TYR A 67 14.51 -5.96 -13.11
CA TYR A 67 14.74 -7.21 -13.83
C TYR A 67 15.24 -7.02 -15.27
N LYS A 68 15.33 -5.77 -15.76
CA LYS A 68 16.03 -5.45 -17.01
C LYS A 68 17.56 -5.54 -16.89
N LEU A 69 18.12 -5.52 -15.68
CA LEU A 69 19.56 -5.68 -15.50
C LEU A 69 19.99 -7.14 -15.72
N LYS A 70 21.14 -7.33 -16.37
CA LYS A 70 21.77 -8.64 -16.61
C LYS A 70 21.93 -9.48 -15.34
N VAL A 71 22.26 -8.86 -14.21
CA VAL A 71 22.41 -9.56 -12.92
C VAL A 71 21.11 -10.23 -12.44
N PHE A 72 19.96 -9.81 -12.97
CA PHE A 72 18.65 -10.40 -12.69
C PHE A 72 18.08 -11.18 -13.88
N GLY A 73 18.89 -11.46 -14.91
CA GLY A 73 18.47 -12.17 -16.13
C GLY A 73 17.93 -11.28 -17.25
N GLY A 74 18.07 -9.95 -17.14
CA GLY A 74 17.70 -9.01 -18.19
C GLY A 74 18.80 -8.79 -19.25
N ASP A 75 18.53 -7.86 -20.15
CA ASP A 75 19.36 -7.51 -21.31
C ASP A 75 20.31 -6.33 -21.05
N MET A 76 20.01 -5.45 -20.09
CA MET A 76 20.78 -4.21 -19.84
C MET A 76 21.96 -4.41 -18.90
N THR A 77 23.07 -3.74 -19.23
CA THR A 77 24.20 -3.50 -18.32
C THR A 77 23.86 -2.45 -17.26
N ILE A 78 24.72 -2.32 -16.25
CA ILE A 78 24.48 -1.34 -15.17
C ILE A 78 24.67 0.09 -15.66
N GLU A 79 25.55 0.29 -16.64
CA GLU A 79 25.82 1.57 -17.30
C GLU A 79 24.62 2.01 -18.12
N GLU A 80 24.07 1.13 -18.95
CA GLU A 80 22.86 1.37 -19.73
C GLU A 80 21.66 1.69 -18.83
N PHE A 81 21.51 0.96 -17.73
CA PHE A 81 20.44 1.20 -16.77
C PHE A 81 20.54 2.58 -16.09
N ARG A 82 21.77 3.07 -15.90
CA ARG A 82 22.04 4.36 -15.25
C ARG A 82 22.04 5.54 -16.21
N SER A 83 22.13 5.31 -17.52
CA SER A 83 22.20 6.36 -18.55
C SER A 83 21.11 7.44 -18.44
N ASN A 84 19.87 7.06 -18.15
CA ASN A 84 18.70 7.96 -18.08
C ASN A 84 18.39 8.47 -16.66
N GLN A 85 19.32 8.35 -15.71
CA GLN A 85 19.08 8.75 -14.33
C GLN A 85 19.01 10.27 -14.18
N THR A 86 18.05 10.73 -13.37
CA THR A 86 18.00 12.13 -12.95
C THR A 86 19.06 12.36 -11.86
N VAL A 87 20.13 13.08 -12.22
CA VAL A 87 21.24 13.41 -11.33
C VAL A 87 21.22 14.91 -11.00
N ASP A 88 21.25 15.22 -9.71
CA ASP A 88 21.42 16.58 -9.21
C ASP A 88 22.92 16.89 -9.10
N LYS A 89 23.38 18.01 -9.68
CA LYS A 89 24.81 18.39 -9.74
C LYS A 89 25.30 19.16 -8.52
N ASN A 90 24.39 19.76 -7.76
CA ASN A 90 24.71 20.61 -6.62
C ASN A 90 24.70 19.81 -5.32
N ASP A 91 25.39 20.33 -4.29
CA ASP A 91 25.36 19.71 -2.98
C ASP A 91 23.97 19.81 -2.33
N PRO A 92 23.48 18.72 -1.72
CA PRO A 92 22.16 18.69 -1.10
C PRO A 92 22.14 19.49 0.21
N LYS A 93 21.15 20.39 0.34
CA LYS A 93 20.83 21.04 1.62
C LYS A 93 20.24 20.03 2.61
N PRO A 94 20.54 20.16 3.91
CA PRO A 94 19.99 19.27 4.92
C PRO A 94 18.48 19.43 5.02
N VAL A 95 17.76 18.31 5.05
CA VAL A 95 16.31 18.25 5.24
C VAL A 95 15.98 17.41 6.46
N ASN A 96 14.99 17.83 7.24
CA ASN A 96 14.56 17.07 8.41
C ASN A 96 13.82 15.81 7.95
N ALA A 97 14.36 14.65 8.27
CA ALA A 97 13.79 13.36 7.92
C ALA A 97 13.86 12.38 9.10
N LYS A 98 12.81 11.55 9.23
CA LYS A 98 12.70 10.49 10.22
C LYS A 98 12.39 9.18 9.52
N ILE A 99 13.05 8.10 9.95
CA ILE A 99 12.81 6.77 9.39
C ILE A 99 11.41 6.30 9.84
N VAL A 100 10.62 5.78 8.90
CA VAL A 100 9.35 5.11 9.20
C VAL A 100 9.68 3.82 9.94
N VAL A 101 9.21 3.72 11.19
CA VAL A 101 9.30 2.49 11.98
C VAL A 101 8.12 1.59 11.61
N ASP A 102 8.41 0.35 11.26
CA ASP A 102 7.39 -0.67 11.04
C ASP A 102 7.04 -1.32 12.38
N ASN A 103 5.94 -0.90 12.98
CA ASN A 103 5.47 -1.45 14.24
C ASN A 103 4.69 -2.74 13.94
N VAL A 104 5.38 -3.87 14.01
CA VAL A 104 4.73 -5.19 13.90
C VAL A 104 3.96 -5.43 15.19
N ILE A 105 2.63 -5.28 15.15
CA ILE A 105 1.77 -5.70 16.25
C ILE A 105 1.68 -7.23 16.17
N PRO A 106 2.18 -7.97 17.16
CA PRO A 106 2.08 -9.42 17.14
C PRO A 106 0.60 -9.83 17.13
N PHE A 107 0.26 -10.82 16.30
CA PHE A 107 -1.05 -11.42 16.34
C PHE A 107 -1.24 -12.13 17.68
N VAL A 108 -2.11 -11.60 18.54
CA VAL A 108 -2.51 -12.27 19.76
C VAL A 108 -3.72 -13.15 19.43
N SER A 109 -3.48 -14.47 19.35
CA SER A 109 -4.56 -15.45 19.21
C SER A 109 -5.44 -15.45 20.47
N ASN A 110 -6.62 -14.84 20.39
CA ASN A 110 -7.61 -14.82 21.47
C ASN A 110 -8.38 -16.15 21.63
N THR A 111 -7.84 -17.27 21.14
CA THR A 111 -8.45 -18.61 21.30
C THR A 111 -8.75 -18.93 22.76
N ARG A 112 -7.89 -18.50 23.68
CA ARG A 112 -8.12 -18.62 25.14
C ARG A 112 -9.44 -17.99 25.59
N LYS A 113 -9.80 -16.80 25.07
CA LYS A 113 -11.08 -16.14 25.39
C LYS A 113 -12.27 -16.91 24.84
N MET A 114 -12.11 -17.56 23.69
CA MET A 114 -13.16 -18.43 23.14
C MET A 114 -13.35 -19.69 23.98
N ASP A 115 -12.27 -20.25 24.53
CA ASP A 115 -12.33 -21.40 25.44
C ASP A 115 -12.92 -21.01 26.80
N GLU A 116 -12.59 -19.82 27.33
CA GLU A 116 -13.22 -19.24 28.52
C GLU A 116 -14.74 -19.04 28.34
N ILE A 117 -15.19 -18.58 27.16
CA ILE A 117 -16.62 -18.42 26.84
C ILE A 117 -17.33 -19.77 26.72
N LYS A 118 -16.68 -20.79 26.15
CA LYS A 118 -17.25 -22.14 26.03
C LYS A 118 -17.34 -22.85 27.39
N ASN A 119 -16.37 -22.61 28.26
CA ASN A 119 -16.30 -23.22 29.59
C ASN A 119 -17.05 -22.41 30.66
N SER A 120 -17.65 -21.26 30.31
CA SER A 120 -18.42 -20.47 31.27
C SER A 120 -19.78 -21.13 31.55
N THR A 121 -20.12 -21.21 32.84
CA THR A 121 -21.40 -21.77 33.32
C THR A 121 -22.57 -20.78 33.21
N SER A 122 -22.30 -19.52 32.82
CA SER A 122 -23.32 -18.49 32.65
C SER A 122 -24.10 -18.64 31.34
N ASN A 123 -25.38 -18.29 31.38
CA ASN A 123 -26.31 -18.50 30.27
C ASN A 123 -26.08 -17.45 29.16
N ASN A 124 -25.24 -17.78 28.17
CA ASN A 124 -24.79 -16.86 27.10
C ASN A 124 -25.86 -16.56 26.01
N ASN A 125 -27.13 -16.88 26.25
CA ASN A 125 -28.22 -16.72 25.28
C ASN A 125 -28.55 -15.25 24.95
N SER A 126 -28.24 -14.30 25.84
CA SER A 126 -28.41 -12.86 25.59
C SER A 126 -27.39 -12.30 24.59
N LEU A 127 -26.22 -12.94 24.47
CA LEU A 127 -25.13 -12.53 23.60
C LEU A 127 -25.19 -13.20 22.22
N LYS A 128 -26.04 -14.23 22.06
CA LYS A 128 -26.27 -14.87 20.77
C LYS A 128 -27.02 -13.88 19.87
N LEU A 129 -26.41 -13.55 18.74
CA LEU A 129 -27.07 -12.77 17.70
C LEU A 129 -28.28 -13.58 17.18
N LYS A 130 -29.49 -13.21 17.61
CA LYS A 130 -30.73 -13.78 17.08
C LYS A 130 -31.42 -12.77 16.19
N ARG A 131 -31.93 -13.22 15.04
CA ARG A 131 -32.80 -12.38 14.21
C ARG A 131 -34.14 -12.25 14.93
N THR A 132 -34.57 -11.01 15.20
CA THR A 132 -35.87 -10.74 15.84
C THR A 132 -37.03 -11.07 14.91
N LYS A 133 -36.83 -10.91 13.59
CA LYS A 133 -37.80 -11.28 12.57
C LYS A 133 -37.47 -12.66 12.00
N PRO A 134 -38.41 -13.62 11.95
CA PRO A 134 -38.23 -14.89 11.26
C PRO A 134 -37.77 -14.67 9.81
N LEU A 135 -36.91 -15.55 9.30
CA LEU A 135 -36.58 -15.58 7.88
C LEU A 135 -37.83 -16.03 7.12
N LYS A 136 -38.35 -15.18 6.22
CA LYS A 136 -39.37 -15.60 5.26
C LYS A 136 -38.70 -16.61 4.32
N ARG A 137 -38.88 -17.92 4.56
CA ARG A 137 -38.28 -18.99 3.76
C ARG A 137 -38.89 -19.12 2.36
N ASN A 138 -40.06 -18.52 2.13
CA ASN A 138 -40.89 -18.79 0.97
C ASN A 138 -40.43 -18.11 -0.34
N HIS A 139 -39.36 -17.31 -0.34
CA HIS A 139 -38.87 -16.62 -1.55
C HIS A 139 -37.35 -16.73 -1.78
N ASN A 140 -36.67 -17.63 -1.07
CA ASN A 140 -35.22 -17.81 -1.21
C ASN A 140 -34.87 -19.00 -2.11
N ASN A 141 -35.63 -19.22 -3.18
CA ASN A 141 -35.29 -20.19 -4.21
C ASN A 141 -34.86 -19.45 -5.48
N LEU A 142 -34.01 -20.09 -6.29
CA LEU A 142 -33.39 -19.45 -7.45
C LEU A 142 -34.46 -19.07 -8.49
N GLU A 143 -35.53 -19.85 -8.54
CA GLU A 143 -36.68 -19.71 -9.41
C GLU A 143 -37.44 -18.41 -9.13
N SER A 144 -37.71 -18.08 -7.85
CA SER A 144 -38.31 -16.79 -7.48
C SER A 144 -37.36 -15.62 -7.73
N ALA A 145 -36.07 -15.78 -7.44
CA ALA A 145 -35.08 -14.72 -7.64
C ALA A 145 -34.88 -14.38 -9.14
N LEU A 146 -35.04 -15.36 -10.02
CA LEU A 146 -34.91 -15.23 -11.47
C LEU A 146 -36.27 -15.05 -12.18
N GLY A 147 -37.39 -15.02 -11.44
CA GLY A 147 -38.74 -14.83 -12.00
C GLY A 147 -39.23 -15.97 -12.91
N LEU A 148 -38.72 -17.19 -12.71
CA LEU A 148 -39.06 -18.35 -13.55
C LEU A 148 -40.36 -19.00 -13.08
N ILE A 149 -41.34 -19.09 -13.97
CA ILE A 149 -42.60 -19.81 -13.75
C ILE A 149 -42.50 -21.16 -14.47
N ILE A 150 -42.34 -22.24 -13.72
CA ILE A 150 -42.34 -23.60 -14.27
C ILE A 150 -43.77 -24.14 -14.18
N THR A 151 -44.42 -24.32 -15.33
CA THR A 151 -45.69 -25.05 -15.41
C THR A 151 -45.41 -26.56 -15.47
N PRO A 152 -46.01 -27.38 -14.60
CA PRO A 152 -45.85 -28.82 -14.69
C PRO A 152 -46.52 -29.33 -15.97
N LYS A 153 -45.84 -30.23 -16.69
CA LYS A 153 -46.46 -30.95 -17.80
C LYS A 153 -47.48 -31.95 -17.24
N SER A 154 -48.70 -31.91 -17.80
CA SER A 154 -49.71 -32.96 -17.61
C SER A 154 -49.23 -34.31 -18.13
#